data_AF-A0A1I0LZN1-F1
#
_entry.id   AF-A0A1I0LZN1-F1
#
_cell.length_a   1.000
_cell.length_b   1.000
_cell.length_c   1.000
_cell.angle_alpha   90.00
_cell.angle_beta   90.00
_cell.angle_gamma   90.00
#
_symmetry.space_group_name_H-M   'P 1'
#
loop_
_entity.id
_entity.type
_entity.pdbx_description
1 polymer ?
#
loop_
_entity_poly.entity_id
_entity_poly.type
_entity_poly.pdbx_seq_one_letter_code
_entity_poly.pdbx_strand_id
1 'polypeptide(L)' 'MREKKKFFKLEYYRKKYKITRVQIASLIGLSVSSYSHRVNHRVPFMFDEIMIIMNTFNAKALKQGDKIITFEEMFIEE' A
#
# COMPACT_ATOMS: atom_id res chain seq x y z
N MET A 1 -10.11 -14.76 18.73
CA MET A 1 -10.16 -14.29 17.32
C MET A 1 -8.72 -14.28 16.81
N ARG A 2 -8.40 -14.93 15.67
CA ARG A 2 -7.06 -14.79 15.06
C ARG A 2 -6.91 -13.33 14.61
N GLU A 3 -5.95 -12.60 15.17
CA GLU A 3 -5.58 -11.27 14.66
C GLU A 3 -5.24 -11.41 13.19
N LYS A 4 -6.01 -10.73 12.34
CA LYS A 4 -5.76 -10.72 10.91
C LYS A 4 -4.57 -9.80 10.67
N LYS A 5 -3.42 -10.39 10.34
CA LYS A 5 -2.26 -9.71 9.78
C LYS A 5 -2.69 -8.77 8.66
N LYS A 6 -2.27 -7.51 8.74
CA LYS A 6 -2.65 -6.45 7.82
C LYS A 6 -1.51 -5.44 7.68
N PHE A 7 -1.26 -4.97 6.47
CA PHE A 7 -0.36 -3.84 6.24
C PHE A 7 -0.97 -2.53 6.77
N PHE A 8 -0.83 -2.27 8.07
CA PHE A 8 -1.39 -1.10 8.74
C PHE A 8 -0.77 0.21 8.23
N LYS A 9 0.54 0.21 7.98
CA LYS A 9 1.27 1.36 7.45
C LYS A 9 0.85 1.72 6.02
N LEU A 10 0.67 0.72 5.15
CA LEU A 10 0.08 0.93 3.82
C LEU A 10 -1.29 1.59 3.90
N GLU A 11 -2.18 1.14 4.81
CA GLU A 11 -3.52 1.74 4.97
C GLU A 11 -3.45 3.14 5.60
N TYR A 12 -2.49 3.40 6.50
CA TYR A 12 -2.21 4.71 7.05
C TYR A 12 -1.80 5.69 5.94
N TYR A 13 -0.80 5.34 5.13
CA TYR A 13 -0.33 6.19 4.04
C TYR A 13 -1.40 6.42 2.99
N ARG A 14 -2.17 5.39 2.66
CA ARG A 14 -3.34 5.51 1.80
C ARG A 14 -4.28 6.61 2.28
N LYS A 15 -4.62 6.63 3.58
CA LYS A 15 -5.49 7.66 4.17
C LYS A 15 -4.81 9.03 4.19
N LYS A 16 -3.54 9.11 4.61
CA LYS A 16 -2.74 10.35 4.65
C LYS A 16 -2.74 11.07 3.30
N TYR A 17 -2.44 10.34 2.23
CA TYR A 17 -2.35 10.88 0.87
C TYR A 17 -3.66 10.85 0.08
N LYS A 18 -4.77 10.50 0.74
CA LYS A 18 -6.12 10.46 0.15
C LYS A 18 -6.20 9.61 -1.13
N ILE A 19 -5.48 8.49 -1.18
CA ILE A 19 -5.53 7.55 -2.29
C ILE A 19 -6.63 6.53 -2.00
N THR A 20 -7.53 6.26 -2.94
CA THR A 20 -8.60 5.27 -2.71
C THR A 20 -8.08 3.86 -2.96
N ARG A 21 -8.74 2.84 -2.39
CA ARG A 21 -8.42 1.44 -2.69
C ARG A 21 -8.64 1.11 -4.17
N VAL A 22 -9.62 1.76 -4.80
CA VAL A 22 -9.92 1.64 -6.24
C VAL A 22 -8.74 2.16 -7.07
N GLN A 23 -8.18 3.32 -6.72
CA GLN A 23 -7.03 3.89 -7.41
C GLN A 23 -5.81 2.98 -7.31
N ILE A 24 -5.49 2.48 -6.11
CA ILE A 24 -4.33 1.59 -5.95
C ILE A 24 -4.55 0.30 -6.73
N ALA A 25 -5.72 -0.34 -6.59
CA ALA A 25 -6.03 -1.56 -7.32
C ALA A 25 -5.90 -1.37 -8.84
N SER A 26 -6.43 -0.27 -9.37
CA SER A 26 -6.29 0.08 -10.79
C SER A 26 -4.84 0.33 -11.21
N LEU A 27 -4.01 0.95 -10.37
CA LEU A 27 -2.60 1.22 -10.68
C LEU A 27 -1.78 -0.06 -10.83
N ILE A 28 -2.12 -1.10 -10.07
CA ILE A 28 -1.43 -2.40 -10.10
C ILE A 28 -2.19 -3.45 -10.93
N GLY A 29 -3.20 -3.05 -11.70
CA GLY A 29 -3.93 -3.97 -12.59
C GLY A 29 -4.83 -5.00 -11.88
N LEU A 30 -5.31 -4.70 -10.67
CA LEU A 30 -6.12 -5.60 -9.86
C LEU A 30 -7.55 -5.10 -9.63
N SER A 31 -8.43 -6.03 -9.26
CA SER A 31 -9.71 -5.68 -8.64
C SER A 31 -9.52 -5.18 -7.20
N VAL A 32 -10.48 -4.41 -6.69
CA VAL A 32 -10.49 -3.93 -5.30
C VAL A 32 -10.49 -5.09 -4.29
N SER A 33 -11.17 -6.19 -4.63
CA SER A 33 -11.21 -7.41 -3.82
C SER A 33 -9.85 -8.09 -3.77
N SER A 34 -9.18 -8.22 -4.93
CA SER A 34 -7.82 -8.77 -5.02
C SER A 34 -6.82 -7.93 -4.24
N TYR A 35 -6.87 -6.59 -4.39
CA TYR A 35 -6.07 -5.68 -3.58
C TYR A 35 -6.34 -5.88 -2.07
N SER A 36 -7.61 -6.02 -1.69
CA SER A 36 -7.97 -6.26 -0.28
C SER A 36 -7.43 -7.59 0.23
N HIS A 37 -7.39 -8.64 -0.58
CA HIS A 37 -6.74 -9.90 -0.22
C HIS A 37 -5.25 -9.74 0.04
N ARG A 38 -4.57 -8.94 -0.79
CA ARG A 38 -3.15 -8.62 -0.58
C ARG A 38 -2.90 -7.83 0.69
N VAL A 39 -3.70 -6.79 0.93
CA VAL A 39 -3.63 -5.97 2.16
C VAL A 39 -3.80 -6.79 3.44
N ASN A 40 -4.61 -7.85 3.39
CA ASN A 40 -4.88 -8.75 4.53
C ASN A 40 -3.99 -10.01 4.53
N HIS A 41 -2.83 -9.98 3.85
CA HIS A 41 -1.84 -11.06 3.79
C HIS A 41 -2.39 -12.41 3.32
N ARG A 42 -3.51 -12.43 2.60
CA ARG A 42 -4.05 -13.66 2.01
C ARG A 42 -3.28 -14.07 0.76
N VAL A 43 -2.73 -13.07 0.06
CA VAL A 43 -1.90 -13.23 -1.13
C VAL A 43 -0.76 -12.19 -1.01
N PRO A 44 0.52 -12.56 -1.22
CA PRO A 44 1.62 -11.58 -1.14
C PRO A 44 1.53 -10.57 -2.29
N PHE A 45 2.02 -9.34 -2.13
CA PHE A 45 2.23 -8.45 -3.28
C PHE A 45 3.40 -8.95 -4.13
N MET A 46 3.29 -8.80 -5.45
CA MET A 46 4.41 -8.99 -6.36
C MET A 46 5.35 -7.77 -6.32
N PHE A 47 6.59 -7.97 -6.75
CA PHE A 47 7.62 -6.93 -6.67
C PHE A 47 7.28 -5.69 -7.50
N ASP A 48 6.76 -5.87 -8.71
CA ASP A 48 6.28 -4.80 -9.59
C ASP A 48 5.12 -4.02 -8.95
N GLU A 49 4.16 -4.71 -8.34
CA GLU A 49 3.05 -4.09 -7.60
C GLU A 49 3.57 -3.23 -6.44
N ILE A 50 4.54 -3.75 -5.66
CA ILE A 50 5.20 -3.02 -4.57
C ILE A 50 5.86 -1.76 -5.10
N MET A 51 6.62 -1.86 -6.18
CA MET A 51 7.33 -0.72 -6.78
C MET A 51 6.36 0.36 -7.26
N ILE A 52 5.27 -0.02 -7.94
CA ILE A 52 4.24 0.91 -8.39
C ILE A 52 3.59 1.63 -7.20
N ILE A 53 3.24 0.88 -6.16
CA ILE A 53 2.65 1.42 -4.93
C ILE A 53 3.61 2.41 -4.29
N MET A 54 4.86 2.01 -4.03
CA MET A 54 5.88 2.85 -3.40
C MET A 54 6.13 4.14 -4.19
N ASN A 55 6.30 4.05 -5.51
CA ASN A 55 6.52 5.22 -6.36
C ASN A 55 5.33 6.18 -6.31
N THR A 56 4.10 5.65 -6.31
CA THR A 56 2.88 6.46 -6.19
C THR A 56 2.84 7.21 -4.87
N PHE A 57 3.14 6.53 -3.77
CA PHE A 57 3.16 7.12 -2.44
C PHE A 57 4.29 8.14 -2.26
N ASN A 58 5.50 7.83 -2.72
CA ASN A 58 6.64 8.73 -2.63
C ASN A 58 6.48 9.98 -3.51
N ALA A 59 5.82 9.87 -4.66
CA ALA A 59 5.45 11.03 -5.47
C ALA A 59 4.46 11.95 -4.73
N LYS A 60 3.58 11.41 -3.88
CA LYS A 60 2.68 12.20 -3.03
C LYS A 60 3.40 12.78 -1.81
N ALA A 61 4.27 12.00 -1.18
CA ALA A 61 5.08 12.43 -0.05
C ALA A 61 5.95 13.64 -0.43
N LEU A 62 6.69 13.55 -1.55
CA LEU A 62 7.53 14.62 -2.05
C LEU A 62 6.74 15.91 -2.33
N LYS A 63 5.54 15.79 -2.91
CA LYS A 63 4.66 16.94 -3.17
C LYS A 63 4.16 17.63 -1.88
N GLN A 64 4.14 16.91 -0.76
CA GLN A 64 3.72 17.44 0.54
C GLN A 64 4.91 17.85 1.44
N GLY A 65 6.16 17.69 0.96
CA GLY A 65 7.36 17.95 1.75
C GLY A 65 7.65 16.87 2.80
N ASP A 66 7.03 15.70 2.70
CA ASP A 66 7.29 14.56 3.57
C ASP A 66 8.57 13.83 3.14
N LYS A 67 9.14 13.05 4.08
CA LYS A 67 10.24 12.13 3.79
C LYS A 67 9.79 10.99 2.86
N ILE A 68 10.75 10.43 2.13
CA ILE A 68 10.57 9.21 1.35
C ILE A 68 10.21 8.06 2.30
N ILE A 69 9.16 7.33 1.94
CA ILE A 69 8.67 6.15 2.64
C ILE A 69 9.41 4.93 2.10
N THR A 70 10.04 4.17 2.99
CA THR A 70 10.80 2.98 2.61
C THR A 70 9.92 1.75 2.48
N PHE A 71 10.48 0.68 1.91
CA PHE A 71 9.80 -0.59 1.79
C PHE A 71 9.47 -1.16 3.17
N GLU A 72 10.44 -1.14 4.08
CA GLU A 72 10.32 -1.62 5.45
C GLU A 72 9.19 -0.90 6.16
N GLU A 73 9.13 0.42 6.02
CA GLU A 73 8.10 1.20 6.68
C GLU A 73 6.69 0.92 6.16
N MET A 74 6.55 0.60 4.86
CA MET A 74 5.23 0.39 4.25
C MET A 74 4.74 -1.06 4.32
N PHE A 75 5.66 -2.03 4.25
CA PHE A 75 5.38 -3.44 4.01
C PHE A 75 5.97 -4.41 5.05
N ILE A 76 6.73 -3.97 6.06
CA ILE A 76 7.13 -4.87 7.16
C ILE A 76 6.15 -4.73 8.33
N GLU A 77 5.73 -5.87 8.88
CA GLU A 77 4.83 -5.95 10.04
C GLU A 77 5.55 -5.51 11.32
N GLU A 78 4.86 -4.76 12.18
CA GLU A 78 5.10 -4.74 13.64
C GLU A 78 4.20 -5.79 14.30
#